data_AF-A0A9P7AKB8-F1
#
_entry.id   AF-A0A9P7AKB8-F1
#
_cell.length_a   1.000
_cell.length_b   1.000
_cell.length_c   1.000
_cell.angle_alpha   90.00
_cell.angle_beta   90.00
_cell.angle_gamma   90.00
#
_symmetry.space_group_name_H-M   'P 1'
#
loop_
_entity.id
_entity.type
_entity.pdbx_description
1 polymer ?
#
loop_
_entity_poly.entity_id
_entity_poly.type
_entity_poly.pdbx_seq_one_letter_code
_entity_poly.pdbx_strand_id
1 'polypeptide(L)'
;AAEKQSAIEWIKEDAQAKGIICRKLSAVVQGMLSESWTAREQWNTLATHFGRLDVTSQFELRAQLFAEKLKDPDDAPCYISTFENARRRFAEMAIIVTEDELVFLLLHGLPHTPDW
;
A
#
# COMPACT_ATOMS: atom_id res chain seq x y z
N ALA A 1 -43.44 7.12 10.81
CA ALA A 1 -42.64 7.90 11.80
C ALA A 1 -41.24 7.30 11.99
N ALA A 2 -41.13 5.99 12.28
CA ALA A 2 -39.85 5.30 12.44
C ALA A 2 -38.90 5.38 11.23
N GLU A 3 -39.41 5.21 10.01
CA GLU A 3 -38.61 5.30 8.77
C GLU A 3 -37.99 6.69 8.56
N LYS A 4 -38.73 7.75 8.92
CA LYS A 4 -38.25 9.12 8.79
C LYS A 4 -37.13 9.44 9.77
N GLN A 5 -37.18 8.83 10.96
CA GLN A 5 -36.12 8.95 11.97
C GLN A 5 -34.85 8.21 11.54
N SER A 6 -35.01 7.01 10.98
CA SER A 6 -33.90 6.22 10.45
C SER A 6 -33.17 6.93 9.30
N ALA A 7 -33.91 7.59 8.40
CA ALA A 7 -33.31 8.38 7.32
C ALA A 7 -32.48 9.57 7.83
N ILE A 8 -32.94 10.26 8.88
CA ILE A 8 -32.23 11.40 9.47
C ILE A 8 -30.94 10.93 10.16
N GLU A 9 -31.03 9.81 10.88
CA GLU A 9 -29.88 9.21 11.55
C GLU A 9 -28.81 8.76 10.55
N TRP A 10 -29.22 8.13 9.45
CA TRP A 10 -28.32 7.75 8.37
C TRP A 10 -27.59 8.96 7.75
N ILE A 11 -28.30 10.07 7.48
CA ILE A 11 -27.67 11.30 6.93
C ILE A 11 -26.63 11.85 7.91
N LYS A 12 -26.92 11.82 9.22
CA LYS A 12 -26.00 12.30 10.25
C LYS A 12 -24.74 11.44 10.31
N GLU A 13 -24.89 10.12 10.26
CA GLU A 13 -23.77 9.18 10.25
C GLU A 13 -22.91 9.33 8.99
N ASP A 14 -23.54 9.47 7.81
CA ASP A 14 -22.83 9.70 6.55
C ASP A 14 -22.03 11.01 6.56
N ALA A 15 -22.63 12.11 7.03
CA ALA A 15 -21.95 13.39 7.16
C ALA A 15 -20.77 13.33 8.15
N GLN A 16 -20.93 12.60 9.26
CA GLN A 16 -19.84 12.40 10.22
C GLN A 16 -18.69 11.59 9.61
N ALA A 17 -19.00 10.51 8.88
CA ALA A 17 -18.00 9.70 8.20
C ALA A 17 -17.25 10.50 7.12
N LYS A 18 -17.96 11.28 6.29
CA LYS A 18 -17.35 12.24 5.35
C LYS A 18 -16.37 13.19 6.03
N GLY A 19 -16.78 13.77 7.16
CA GLY A 19 -15.94 14.68 7.93
C GLY A 19 -14.63 14.03 8.40
N ILE A 20 -14.69 12.75 8.79
CA ILE A 20 -13.50 11.98 9.19
C ILE A 20 -12.59 11.74 7.97
N ILE A 21 -13.16 11.30 6.85
CA ILE A 21 -12.42 11.04 5.60
C ILE A 21 -11.70 12.32 5.15
N CYS A 22 -12.42 13.42 4.95
CA CYS A 22 -11.84 14.66 4.45
C CYS A 22 -10.70 15.18 5.34
N ARG A 23 -10.84 15.13 6.67
CA ARG A 23 -9.80 15.59 7.61
C ARG A 23 -8.48 14.81 7.51
N LYS A 24 -8.51 13.57 7.01
CA LYS A 24 -7.32 12.72 6.87
C LYS A 24 -6.65 12.85 5.50
N LEU A 25 -7.28 13.52 4.55
CA LEU A 25 -6.80 13.66 3.18
C LEU A 25 -6.14 15.00 2.95
N SER A 26 -5.13 15.04 2.07
CA SER A 26 -4.56 16.29 1.57
C SER A 26 -5.54 16.99 0.62
N ALA A 27 -5.37 18.30 0.43
CA ALA A 27 -6.25 19.10 -0.44
C ALA A 27 -6.32 18.57 -1.89
N VAL A 28 -5.23 18.00 -2.38
CA VAL A 28 -5.17 17.38 -3.73
C VAL A 28 -6.09 16.16 -3.80
N VAL A 29 -6.04 15.28 -2.79
CA VAL A 29 -6.86 14.07 -2.77
C VAL A 29 -8.32 14.39 -2.48
N GLN A 30 -8.60 15.42 -1.68
CA GLN A 30 -9.96 15.93 -1.50
C GLN A 30 -10.58 16.42 -2.81
N GLY A 31 -9.79 17.05 -3.69
CA GLY A 31 -10.24 17.51 -5.01
C GLY A 31 -10.70 16.38 -5.95
N MET A 32 -10.40 15.13 -5.62
CA MET A 32 -10.87 13.94 -6.36
C MET A 32 -12.26 13.47 -5.91
N LEU A 33 -12.77 13.99 -4.80
CA LEU A 33 -14.03 13.57 -4.18
C LEU A 33 -15.14 14.59 -4.46
N SER A 34 -16.33 14.11 -4.79
CA SER A 34 -17.51 14.97 -4.90
C SER A 34 -18.21 15.14 -3.55
N GLU A 35 -18.65 16.36 -3.23
CA GLU A 35 -19.46 16.64 -2.04
C GLU A 35 -20.82 15.92 -2.07
N SER A 36 -21.35 15.64 -3.27
CA SER A 36 -22.65 14.97 -3.48
C SER A 36 -22.60 13.46 -3.23
N TRP A 37 -21.42 12.84 -3.26
CA TRP A 37 -21.24 11.41 -3.00
C TRP A 37 -21.39 11.09 -1.53
N THR A 38 -21.94 9.93 -1.18
CA THR A 38 -21.94 9.40 0.18
C THR A 38 -20.53 9.12 0.70
N ALA A 39 -20.36 9.03 2.02
CA ALA A 39 -19.09 8.64 2.63
C ALA A 39 -18.58 7.30 2.09
N ARG A 40 -19.50 6.37 1.81
CA ARG A 40 -19.18 5.06 1.23
C ARG A 40 -18.65 5.16 -0.19
N GLU A 41 -19.25 5.98 -1.04
CA GLU A 41 -18.79 6.21 -2.41
C GLU A 41 -17.42 6.91 -2.44
N GLN A 42 -17.22 7.88 -1.56
CA GLN A 42 -15.91 8.53 -1.39
C GLN A 42 -14.86 7.51 -0.94
N TRP A 43 -15.16 6.68 0.07
CA TRP A 43 -14.27 5.62 0.53
C TRP A 43 -13.95 4.61 -0.58
N ASN A 44 -14.95 4.11 -1.30
CA ASN A 44 -14.76 3.13 -2.36
C ASN A 44 -13.91 3.69 -3.51
N THR A 45 -14.09 4.98 -3.86
CA THR A 45 -13.27 5.65 -4.86
C THR A 45 -11.82 5.74 -4.41
N LEU A 46 -11.57 6.14 -3.17
CA LEU A 46 -10.22 6.19 -2.60
C LEU A 46 -9.59 4.80 -2.57
N ALA A 47 -10.31 3.80 -2.06
CA ALA A 47 -9.84 2.42 -2.00
C ALA A 47 -9.53 1.85 -3.39
N THR A 48 -10.35 2.16 -4.40
CA THR A 48 -10.10 1.71 -5.77
C THR A 48 -8.91 2.43 -6.40
N HIS A 49 -8.79 3.74 -6.20
CA HIS A 49 -7.74 4.55 -6.81
C HIS A 49 -6.37 4.23 -6.20
N PHE A 50 -6.27 4.29 -4.87
CA PHE A 50 -5.03 4.03 -4.16
C PHE A 50 -4.71 2.54 -4.07
N GLY A 51 -5.72 1.66 -3.97
CA GLY A 51 -5.49 0.21 -4.02
C GLY A 51 -4.88 -0.25 -5.36
N ARG A 52 -5.20 0.41 -6.48
CA ARG A 52 -4.55 0.13 -7.78
C ARG A 52 -3.10 0.59 -7.82
N LEU A 53 -2.80 1.76 -7.25
CA LEU A 53 -1.42 2.24 -7.12
C LEU A 53 -0.60 1.34 -6.21
N ASP A 54 -1.19 0.85 -5.12
CA ASP A 54 -0.55 -0.10 -4.22
C ASP A 54 -0.23 -1.41 -4.95
N VAL A 55 -1.17 -1.99 -5.70
CA VAL A 55 -0.93 -3.25 -6.43
C VAL A 55 0.17 -3.10 -7.49
N THR A 56 0.15 -2.03 -8.28
CA THR A 56 1.23 -1.80 -9.26
C THR A 56 2.58 -1.61 -8.56
N SER A 57 2.62 -0.78 -7.51
CA SER A 57 3.86 -0.52 -6.74
C SER A 57 4.39 -1.78 -6.07
N GLN A 58 3.51 -2.67 -5.63
CA GLN A 58 3.87 -3.98 -5.09
C GLN A 58 4.55 -4.87 -6.14
N PHE A 59 3.98 -4.98 -7.34
CA PHE A 59 4.57 -5.77 -8.42
C PHE A 59 5.91 -5.17 -8.87
N GLU A 60 6.00 -3.85 -8.98
CA GLU A 60 7.25 -3.17 -9.29
C GLU A 60 8.32 -3.42 -8.23
N LEU A 61 7.98 -3.34 -6.95
CA LEU A 61 8.93 -3.62 -5.86
C LEU A 61 9.39 -5.08 -5.85
N ARG A 62 8.47 -6.04 -6.11
CA ARG A 62 8.84 -7.45 -6.26
C ARG A 62 9.76 -7.68 -7.47
N ALA A 63 9.48 -7.03 -8.59
CA ALA A 63 10.31 -7.13 -9.78
C ALA A 63 11.71 -6.54 -9.55
N GLN A 64 11.80 -5.42 -8.80
CA GLN A 64 13.08 -4.84 -8.38
C GLN A 64 13.87 -5.83 -7.52
N LEU A 65 13.26 -6.37 -6.45
CA LEU A 65 13.92 -7.37 -5.60
C LEU A 65 14.35 -8.62 -6.37
N PHE A 66 13.55 -9.09 -7.31
CA PHE A 66 13.89 -10.25 -8.13
C PHE A 66 15.08 -10.01 -9.06
N ALA A 67 15.23 -8.77 -9.55
CA ALA A 67 16.33 -8.34 -10.39
C ALA A 67 17.61 -8.02 -9.60
N GLU A 68 17.52 -7.84 -8.28
CA GLU A 68 18.68 -7.56 -7.45
C GLU A 68 19.65 -8.74 -7.42
N LYS A 69 20.94 -8.42 -7.50
CA LYS A 69 22.04 -9.39 -7.52
C LYS A 69 23.12 -8.94 -6.56
N LEU A 70 23.61 -9.87 -5.76
CA LEU A 70 24.80 -9.64 -4.95
C LEU A 70 26.01 -9.53 -5.89
N LYS A 71 26.66 -8.36 -5.89
CA LYS A 71 27.76 -8.08 -6.83
C LYS A 71 29.05 -8.76 -6.39
N ASP A 72 29.39 -8.58 -5.12
CA ASP A 72 30.60 -9.09 -4.49
C ASP A 72 30.36 -9.24 -2.97
N PRO A 73 31.26 -9.92 -2.24
CA PRO A 73 31.09 -10.13 -0.80
C PRO A 73 31.06 -8.83 0.03
N ASP A 74 31.75 -7.78 -0.43
CA ASP A 74 31.80 -6.49 0.28
C ASP A 74 30.48 -5.70 0.11
N ASP A 75 29.72 -5.97 -0.95
CA ASP A 75 28.38 -5.43 -1.22
C ASP A 75 27.27 -6.12 -0.37
N ALA A 76 27.56 -7.20 0.35
CA ALA A 76 26.57 -7.95 1.12
C ALA A 76 25.73 -7.08 2.10
N PRO A 77 26.31 -6.11 2.86
CA PRO A 77 25.52 -5.23 3.70
C PRO A 77 24.55 -4.35 2.91
N CYS A 78 24.98 -3.85 1.75
CA CYS A 78 24.16 -3.03 0.87
C CYS A 78 23.02 -3.87 0.28
N TYR A 79 23.34 -5.06 -0.21
CA TYR A 79 22.39 -6.03 -0.72
C TYR A 79 21.30 -6.36 0.32
N ILE A 80 21.69 -6.74 1.54
CA ILE A 80 20.73 -7.03 2.63
C ILE A 80 19.87 -5.80 2.97
N SER A 81 20.47 -4.61 3.01
CA SER A 81 19.75 -3.37 3.32
C SER A 81 18.63 -3.06 2.31
N THR A 82 18.80 -3.46 1.05
CA THR A 82 17.76 -3.33 0.01
C THR A 82 16.52 -4.15 0.37
N PHE A 83 16.69 -5.38 0.86
CA PHE A 83 15.58 -6.24 1.28
C PHE A 83 14.91 -5.73 2.57
N GLU A 84 15.69 -5.21 3.52
CA GLU A 84 15.13 -4.59 4.73
C GLU A 84 14.29 -3.35 4.41
N ASN A 85 14.77 -2.52 3.50
CA ASN A 85 14.05 -1.35 3.02
C ASN A 85 12.78 -1.74 2.26
N ALA A 86 12.85 -2.79 1.41
CA ALA A 86 11.67 -3.29 0.72
C ALA A 86 10.63 -3.86 1.69
N ARG A 87 11.04 -4.59 2.74
CA ARG A 87 10.13 -5.06 3.79
C ARG A 87 9.39 -3.90 4.47
N ARG A 88 10.09 -2.79 4.76
CA ARG A 88 9.46 -1.57 5.29
C ARG A 88 8.44 -0.98 4.32
N ARG A 89 8.78 -0.89 3.03
CA ARG A 89 7.88 -0.38 1.98
C ARG A 89 6.63 -1.25 1.80
N PHE A 90 6.75 -2.59 1.87
CA PHE A 90 5.58 -3.47 1.88
C PHE A 90 4.67 -3.22 3.09
N ALA A 91 5.26 -2.99 4.27
CA ALA A 91 4.49 -2.66 5.47
C ALA A 91 3.77 -1.31 5.35
N GLU A 92 4.40 -0.30 4.73
CA GLU A 92 3.77 1.00 4.43
C GLU A 92 2.59 0.87 3.46
N MET A 93 2.65 -0.09 2.53
CA MET A 93 1.55 -0.44 1.63
C MET A 93 0.48 -1.34 2.29
N ALA A 94 0.63 -1.66 3.58
CA ALA A 94 -0.21 -2.62 4.31
C ALA A 94 -0.26 -4.01 3.67
N ILE A 95 0.84 -4.44 3.04
CA ILE A 95 0.96 -5.73 2.37
C ILE A 95 1.72 -6.71 3.23
N ILE A 96 1.12 -7.88 3.39
CA ILE A 96 1.75 -9.01 4.05
C ILE A 96 2.66 -9.67 3.03
N VAL A 97 3.97 -9.50 3.23
CA VAL A 97 5.01 -10.28 2.58
C VAL A 97 5.47 -11.34 3.58
N THR A 98 5.53 -12.58 3.13
CA THR A 98 5.97 -13.70 3.98
C THR A 98 7.49 -13.70 4.11
N GLU A 99 8.01 -14.24 5.23
CA GLU A 99 9.45 -14.44 5.36
C GLU A 99 9.99 -15.37 4.28
N ASP A 100 9.24 -16.42 3.94
CA ASP A 100 9.58 -17.37 2.87
C ASP A 100 9.74 -16.68 1.51
N GLU A 101 8.86 -15.74 1.17
CA GLU A 101 8.95 -14.95 -0.07
C GLU A 101 10.22 -14.09 -0.09
N LEU A 102 10.54 -13.42 1.02
CA LEU A 102 11.76 -12.60 1.11
C LEU A 102 13.02 -13.46 1.03
N VAL A 103 13.03 -14.60 1.71
CA VAL A 103 14.15 -15.55 1.66
C VAL A 103 14.33 -16.07 0.24
N PHE A 104 13.25 -16.45 -0.44
CA PHE A 104 13.30 -16.90 -1.83
C PHE A 104 13.90 -15.82 -2.76
N LEU A 105 13.42 -14.57 -2.66
CA LEU A 105 13.92 -13.45 -3.46
C LEU A 105 15.39 -13.13 -3.17
N LEU A 106 15.79 -13.19 -1.89
CA LEU A 106 17.16 -12.97 -1.44
C LEU A 106 18.10 -14.05 -1.98
N LEU A 107 17.71 -15.32 -1.88
CA LEU A 107 18.52 -16.43 -2.39
C LEU A 107 18.65 -16.40 -3.91
N HIS A 108 17.61 -15.95 -4.63
CA HIS A 108 17.64 -15.81 -6.08
C HIS A 108 18.69 -14.81 -6.58
N GLY A 109 19.03 -13.80 -5.78
CA GLY A 109 20.03 -12.80 -6.15
C GLY A 109 21.48 -13.22 -5.88
N LEU A 110 21.70 -14.37 -5.22
CA LEU A 110 23.04 -14.85 -4.91
C LEU A 110 23.73 -15.44 -6.16
N PRO A 111 25.06 -15.33 -6.25
CA PRO A 111 25.82 -15.97 -7.32
C PRO A 111 25.72 -17.51 -7.20
N HIS A 112 25.66 -18.20 -8.35
CA HIS A 112 25.59 -19.67 -8.39
C HIS A 112 26.87 -20.35 -7.91
N THR A 113 28.01 -19.68 -8.05
CA THR A 113 29.30 -20.09 -7.53
C THR A 113 29.88 -18.94 -6.71
N PRO A 114 30.29 -19.17 -5.46
CA PRO A 114 31.12 -18.21 -4.77
C PRO A 114 32.48 -18.21 -5.45
N ASP A 115 32.77 -17.13 -6.20
CA ASP A 115 34.07 -16.94 -6.86
C ASP A 115 35.11 -16.28 -5.92
N TRP A 116 34.91 -16.39 -4.60
CA TRP A 116 35.73 -15.78 -3.55
C TRP A 116 36.38 -16.83 -2.65
#